data_AF-A0A9P5ZZC1-F1
#
_entry.id   AF-A0A9P5ZZC1-F1
#
_cell.length_a   1.000
_cell.length_b   1.000
_cell.length_c   1.000
_cell.angle_alpha   90.00
_cell.angle_beta   90.00
_cell.angle_gamma   90.00
#
_symmetry.space_group_name_H-M   'P 1'
#
loop_
_entity.id
_entity.type
_entity.pdbx_description
1 polymer ?
#
loop_
_entity_poly.entity_id
_entity_poly.type
_entity_poly.pdbx_seq_one_letter_code
_entity_poly.pdbx_strand_id
1 'polypeptide(L)'
;MEWNFDTVTRRLDAIGHDLYPIDLPDDIKQACFSRSFLCHLYGGNKRKTFPFDNKDDDDLVRGVPKNEFMYPNLNYNAHLPLIPGAPGLYSQANYPAGAEPWPRIQRVMVRVRVGVWQYMGQYQLIPTTSLARDEWKEQDVIVRRTWARKIFDKGWGRPSRASITLRKRLGREPTYEEQQEALATDNTFQSDITAADIASAFDRGEHALSMWCMKCVGYDAEFQRFLVARSATATIANARRDL
;
A
#
# COMPACT_ATOMS: atom_id res chain seq x y z
N MET A 1 21.41 -26.30 5.20
CA MET A 1 20.08 -25.76 5.54
C MET A 1 19.80 -24.68 4.50
N GLU A 2 19.16 -25.08 3.40
CA GLU A 2 18.86 -24.19 2.27
C GLU A 2 17.83 -23.14 2.70
N TRP A 3 18.10 -21.89 2.36
CA TRP A 3 17.18 -20.78 2.56
C TRP A 3 15.90 -21.02 1.75
N ASN A 4 14.77 -21.25 2.41
CA ASN A 4 13.47 -21.14 1.75
C ASN A 4 13.19 -19.65 1.52
N PHE A 5 13.74 -19.10 0.44
CA PHE A 5 13.27 -17.84 -0.10
C PHE A 5 11.77 -18.01 -0.37
N ASP A 6 11.00 -17.32 0.46
CA ASP A 6 9.55 -17.23 0.51
C ASP A 6 8.96 -17.26 -0.92
N THR A 7 7.94 -18.09 -1.13
CA THR A 7 7.23 -18.22 -2.42
C THR A 7 6.81 -16.84 -2.95
N VAL A 8 6.45 -15.94 -2.03
CA VAL A 8 6.09 -14.56 -2.29
C VAL A 8 7.28 -13.74 -2.81
N THR A 9 8.49 -13.95 -2.30
CA THR A 9 9.69 -13.20 -2.72
C THR A 9 10.20 -13.61 -4.11
N ARG A 10 9.98 -14.86 -4.54
CA ARG A 10 10.30 -15.31 -5.91
C ARG A 10 9.56 -14.55 -6.99
N ARG A 11 8.44 -13.91 -6.66
CA ARG A 11 7.71 -13.02 -7.57
C ARG A 11 8.57 -11.85 -8.06
N LEU A 12 9.58 -11.45 -7.28
CA LEU A 12 10.53 -10.40 -7.64
C LEU A 12 11.53 -10.83 -8.72
N ASP A 13 11.70 -12.14 -8.97
CA ASP A 13 12.58 -12.64 -10.04
C ASP A 13 12.21 -12.05 -11.41
N ALA A 14 10.91 -11.79 -11.63
CA ALA A 14 10.38 -11.18 -12.85
C ALA A 14 10.88 -9.75 -13.09
N ILE A 15 11.33 -9.04 -12.05
CA ILE A 15 11.79 -7.63 -12.13
C ILE A 15 13.25 -7.46 -11.71
N GLY A 16 13.90 -8.55 -11.31
CA GLY A 16 15.26 -8.58 -10.78
C GLY A 16 15.37 -8.00 -9.36
N HIS A 17 16.41 -8.44 -8.64
CA HIS A 17 16.66 -8.08 -7.24
C HIS A 17 17.55 -6.85 -7.06
N ASP A 18 18.07 -6.29 -8.15
CA ASP A 18 19.05 -5.21 -8.10
C ASP A 18 18.49 -3.94 -7.46
N LEU A 19 19.30 -3.34 -6.58
CA LEU A 19 19.04 -2.02 -6.02
C LEU A 19 19.21 -0.96 -7.11
N TYR A 20 18.28 -0.01 -7.17
CA TYR A 20 18.48 1.19 -7.98
C TYR A 20 19.67 1.99 -7.42
N PRO A 21 20.63 2.42 -8.26
CA PRO A 21 21.80 3.18 -7.81
C PRO A 21 21.38 4.57 -7.33
N ILE A 22 21.76 4.93 -6.10
CA ILE A 22 21.45 6.22 -5.48
C ILE A 22 22.75 6.88 -5.04
N ASP A 23 23.16 7.92 -5.76
CA ASP A 23 24.34 8.72 -5.44
C ASP A 23 24.01 9.82 -4.43
N LEU A 24 23.83 9.41 -3.17
CA LEU A 24 23.64 10.28 -2.02
C LEU A 24 24.45 9.77 -0.83
N PRO A 25 25.03 10.67 -0.01
CA PRO A 25 25.53 10.32 1.31
C PRO A 25 24.49 9.57 2.13
N ASP A 26 24.93 8.59 2.92
CA ASP A 26 24.03 7.70 3.65
C ASP A 26 23.15 8.43 4.67
N ASP A 27 23.64 9.50 5.29
CA ASP A 27 22.86 10.34 6.22
C ASP A 27 21.68 11.03 5.52
N ILE A 28 21.86 11.48 4.27
CA ILE A 28 20.79 12.05 3.44
C ILE A 28 19.85 10.96 2.93
N LYS A 29 20.39 9.85 2.41
CA LYS A 29 19.63 8.74 1.83
C LYS A 29 18.76 8.02 2.86
N GLN A 30 19.27 7.84 4.07
CA GLN A 30 18.58 7.14 5.17
C GLN A 30 17.70 8.06 6.03
N ALA A 31 17.64 9.36 5.71
CA ALA A 31 16.82 10.29 6.47
C ALA A 31 15.33 9.89 6.46
N CYS A 32 14.73 9.99 7.64
CA CYS A 32 13.35 9.63 7.87
C CYS A 32 12.53 10.85 8.33
N PHE A 33 11.23 10.78 8.10
CA PHE A 33 10.30 11.88 8.32
C PHE A 33 9.05 11.43 9.05
N SER A 34 8.30 12.37 9.62
CA SER A 34 6.97 12.09 10.14
C SER A 34 5.90 12.28 9.06
N ARG A 35 4.81 11.51 9.13
CA ARG A 35 3.65 11.73 8.23
C ARG A 35 3.09 13.14 8.35
N SER A 36 3.12 13.72 9.56
CA SER A 36 2.60 15.06 9.78
C SER A 36 3.47 16.12 9.11
N PHE A 37 4.79 15.96 9.11
CA PHE A 37 5.71 16.83 8.38
C PHE A 37 5.46 16.75 6.86
N LEU A 38 5.38 15.54 6.31
CA LEU A 38 5.13 15.33 4.88
C LEU A 38 3.79 15.93 4.46
N CYS A 39 2.73 15.70 5.25
CA CYS A 39 1.41 16.30 4.98
C CYS A 39 1.37 17.82 5.21
N HIS A 40 2.21 18.38 6.06
CA HIS A 40 2.31 19.83 6.22
C HIS A 40 2.98 20.47 4.99
N LEU A 41 3.98 19.81 4.42
CA LEU A 41 4.69 20.32 3.24
C LEU A 41 3.89 20.15 1.94
N TYR A 42 3.26 18.99 1.75
CA TYR A 42 2.62 18.61 0.49
C TYR A 42 1.09 18.49 0.59
N GLY A 43 0.49 18.64 1.77
CA GLY A 43 -0.94 18.42 1.96
C GLY A 43 -1.32 16.93 2.03
N GLY A 44 -2.57 16.63 1.69
CA GLY A 44 -3.10 15.27 1.65
C GLY A 44 -3.39 14.65 3.02
N ASN A 45 -3.98 13.46 2.98
CA ASN A 45 -4.49 12.76 4.14
C ASN A 45 -3.37 12.06 4.94
N LYS A 46 -3.38 12.24 6.26
CA LYS A 46 -2.38 11.67 7.18
C LYS A 46 -2.46 10.14 7.36
N ARG A 47 -3.47 9.46 6.81
CA ARG A 47 -3.77 8.04 7.08
C ARG A 47 -3.90 7.18 5.83
N LYS A 48 -4.34 7.74 4.70
CA LYS A 48 -4.51 6.98 3.45
C LYS A 48 -3.15 6.58 2.86
N THR A 49 -3.11 5.43 2.17
CA THR A 49 -1.98 5.00 1.34
C THR A 49 -1.76 6.00 0.21
N PHE A 50 -2.83 6.39 -0.47
CA PHE A 50 -2.82 7.47 -1.46
C PHE A 50 -3.37 8.73 -0.75
N PRO A 51 -2.51 9.69 -0.36
CA PRO A 51 -2.93 10.81 0.48
C PRO A 51 -3.85 11.80 -0.22
N PHE A 52 -3.80 11.86 -1.54
CA PHE A 52 -4.63 12.76 -2.35
C PHE A 52 -5.77 11.97 -2.96
N ASP A 53 -6.92 12.61 -3.12
CA ASP A 53 -8.07 11.99 -3.78
C ASP A 53 -7.87 12.08 -5.30
N ASN A 54 -8.24 11.01 -6.04
CA ASN A 54 -8.02 10.85 -7.48
C ASN A 54 -8.78 11.85 -8.39
N LYS A 55 -9.35 12.93 -7.84
CA LYS A 55 -10.09 13.95 -8.60
C LYS A 55 -9.20 15.08 -9.12
N ASP A 56 -8.00 15.23 -8.57
CA ASP A 56 -7.04 16.31 -8.89
C ASP A 56 -5.77 15.72 -9.53
N ASP A 57 -5.93 14.90 -10.57
CA ASP A 57 -4.86 14.00 -11.04
C ASP A 57 -3.63 14.72 -11.62
N ASP A 58 -3.75 15.99 -12.04
CA ASP A 58 -2.61 16.74 -12.62
C ASP A 58 -2.14 17.91 -11.74
N ASP A 59 -2.77 18.11 -10.58
CA ASP A 59 -2.38 19.18 -9.69
C ASP A 59 -0.97 18.96 -9.15
N LEU A 60 -0.14 19.98 -9.27
CA LEU A 60 1.21 19.99 -8.73
C LEU A 60 1.20 20.54 -7.30
N VAL A 61 1.88 19.84 -6.41
CA VAL A 61 2.26 20.37 -5.10
C VAL A 61 3.78 20.49 -5.03
N ARG A 62 4.25 21.73 -4.98
CA ARG A 62 5.70 22.06 -5.03
C ARG A 62 6.39 21.43 -6.25
N GLY A 63 5.73 21.47 -7.41
CA GLY A 63 6.25 20.92 -8.66
C GLY A 63 6.12 19.41 -8.81
N VAL A 64 5.51 18.70 -7.84
CA VAL A 64 5.31 17.25 -7.89
C VAL A 64 3.82 16.93 -8.06
N PRO A 65 3.41 16.09 -9.01
CA PRO A 65 2.01 15.67 -9.15
C PRO A 65 1.48 14.99 -7.89
N LYS A 66 0.29 15.41 -7.43
CA LYS A 66 -0.33 14.89 -6.20
C LYS A 66 -0.52 13.37 -6.24
N ASN A 67 -0.91 12.80 -7.38
CA ASN A 67 -1.22 11.36 -7.50
C ASN A 67 0.00 10.44 -7.69
N GLU A 68 1.22 11.00 -7.71
CA GLU A 68 2.43 10.20 -7.64
C GLU A 68 2.73 9.75 -6.21
N PHE A 69 2.09 10.32 -5.20
CA PHE A 69 2.41 10.04 -3.81
C PHE A 69 1.78 8.74 -3.31
N MET A 70 2.62 7.78 -2.91
CA MET A 70 2.20 6.50 -2.33
C MET A 70 2.85 6.28 -0.97
N TYR A 71 2.02 6.00 0.04
CA TYR A 71 2.42 5.91 1.45
C TYR A 71 2.02 4.56 2.07
N PRO A 72 2.59 3.44 1.59
CA PRO A 72 2.23 2.13 2.09
C PRO A 72 2.90 1.85 3.44
N ASN A 73 2.43 0.81 4.13
CA ASN A 73 2.97 0.41 5.42
C ASN A 73 3.04 -1.11 5.58
N LEU A 74 4.01 -1.56 6.38
CA LEU A 74 4.38 -2.96 6.53
C LEU A 74 3.30 -3.82 7.21
N ASN A 75 2.35 -3.21 7.95
CA ASN A 75 1.26 -3.97 8.58
C ASN A 75 0.22 -4.49 7.58
N TYR A 76 0.21 -3.93 6.36
CA TYR A 76 -0.62 -4.45 5.25
C TYR A 76 0.22 -5.24 4.25
N ASN A 77 1.47 -4.81 4.03
CA ASN A 77 2.31 -5.29 2.95
C ASN A 77 3.70 -5.61 3.55
N ALA A 78 3.91 -6.85 3.99
CA ALA A 78 5.14 -7.23 4.70
C ALA A 78 6.41 -7.12 3.82
N HIS A 79 6.24 -7.18 2.50
CA HIS A 79 7.33 -7.24 1.53
C HIS A 79 7.53 -5.93 0.75
N LEU A 80 7.10 -4.78 1.29
CA LEU A 80 7.44 -3.47 0.71
C LEU A 80 8.97 -3.28 0.66
N PRO A 81 9.49 -2.37 -0.19
CA PRO A 81 10.89 -1.98 -0.14
C PRO A 81 11.31 -1.60 1.29
N LEU A 82 12.33 -2.28 1.82
CA LEU A 82 12.84 -2.07 3.18
C LEU A 82 14.01 -1.08 3.23
N ILE A 83 14.66 -0.84 2.10
CA ILE A 83 15.71 0.16 1.93
C ILE A 83 15.49 0.94 0.63
N PRO A 84 15.98 2.19 0.53
CA PRO A 84 15.87 2.98 -0.69
C PRO A 84 16.44 2.24 -1.91
N GLY A 85 15.70 2.28 -3.02
CA GLY A 85 16.09 1.63 -4.28
C GLY A 85 15.79 0.14 -4.38
N ALA A 86 15.43 -0.54 -3.29
CA ALA A 86 15.15 -1.98 -3.31
C ALA A 86 13.81 -2.32 -3.97
N PRO A 87 13.70 -3.47 -4.65
CA PRO A 87 12.40 -3.97 -5.10
C PRO A 87 11.52 -4.38 -3.90
N GLY A 88 10.23 -4.56 -4.16
CA GLY A 88 9.29 -5.06 -3.16
C GLY A 88 7.94 -5.46 -3.77
N LEU A 89 6.97 -5.75 -2.92
CA LEU A 89 5.61 -6.12 -3.33
C LEU A 89 4.59 -5.21 -2.68
N TYR A 90 3.54 -4.92 -3.44
CA TYR A 90 2.37 -4.21 -2.96
C TYR A 90 1.12 -5.06 -3.20
N SER A 91 0.27 -5.12 -2.19
CA SER A 91 -1.00 -5.83 -2.18
C SER A 91 -2.16 -4.84 -2.03
N GLN A 92 -3.26 -5.14 -2.71
CA GLN A 92 -4.51 -4.40 -2.55
C GLN A 92 -5.70 -5.34 -2.54
N ALA A 93 -6.67 -5.04 -1.67
CA ALA A 93 -7.97 -5.69 -1.71
C ALA A 93 -8.81 -5.04 -2.84
N ASN A 94 -8.86 -5.70 -3.99
CA ASN A 94 -9.80 -5.42 -5.06
C ASN A 94 -10.80 -6.56 -5.15
N TYR A 95 -12.00 -6.30 -5.67
CA TYR A 95 -12.93 -7.37 -6.01
C TYR A 95 -13.55 -7.12 -7.39
N PRO A 96 -13.48 -8.10 -8.32
CA PRO A 96 -12.74 -9.36 -8.19
C PRO A 96 -11.22 -9.10 -8.01
N ALA A 97 -10.50 -10.07 -7.43
CA ALA A 97 -9.05 -9.95 -7.30
C ALA A 97 -8.40 -10.03 -8.68
N GLY A 98 -7.51 -9.10 -8.96
CA GLY A 98 -6.86 -8.92 -10.25
C GLY A 98 -6.02 -7.65 -10.22
N ALA A 99 -4.74 -7.78 -10.60
CA ALA A 99 -3.84 -6.65 -10.70
C ALA A 99 -3.89 -6.11 -12.13
N GLU A 100 -4.33 -4.87 -12.28
CA GLU A 100 -4.29 -4.14 -13.55
C GLU A 100 -3.02 -3.30 -13.65
N PRO A 101 -2.55 -2.95 -14.86
CA PRO A 101 -1.43 -2.05 -15.05
C PRO A 101 -1.59 -0.77 -14.23
N TRP A 102 -0.59 -0.46 -13.42
CA TRP A 102 -0.63 0.78 -12.66
C TRP A 102 -0.34 1.96 -13.59
N PRO A 103 -1.16 3.01 -13.60
CA PRO A 103 -1.14 4.00 -14.69
C PRO A 103 0.09 4.93 -14.67
N ARG A 104 0.86 4.95 -13.59
CA ARG A 104 1.95 5.92 -13.41
C ARG A 104 3.01 5.43 -12.42
N ILE A 105 4.18 6.05 -12.49
CA ILE A 105 5.24 5.90 -11.50
C ILE A 105 4.78 6.51 -10.17
N GLN A 106 5.11 5.84 -9.07
CA GLN A 106 4.76 6.25 -7.71
C GLN A 106 6.02 6.67 -6.94
N ARG A 107 6.00 7.87 -6.36
CA ARG A 107 6.92 8.30 -5.31
C ARG A 107 6.53 7.66 -3.99
N VAL A 108 7.32 6.67 -3.59
CA VAL A 108 6.98 5.78 -2.46
C VAL A 108 7.63 6.26 -1.16
N MET A 109 6.79 6.51 -0.16
CA MET A 109 7.17 6.76 1.23
C MET A 109 6.73 5.57 2.09
N VAL A 110 7.62 4.68 2.50
CA VAL A 110 7.26 3.52 3.33
C VAL A 110 7.28 3.90 4.81
N ARG A 111 6.25 3.49 5.55
CA ARG A 111 6.28 3.53 7.01
C ARG A 111 7.12 2.35 7.55
N VAL A 112 8.40 2.61 7.80
CA VAL A 112 9.35 1.60 8.31
C VAL A 112 9.16 1.28 9.80
N ARG A 113 8.60 2.22 10.58
CA ARG A 113 8.13 2.00 11.96
C ARG A 113 7.03 2.99 12.34
N VAL A 114 6.47 2.85 13.54
CA VAL A 114 5.38 3.73 14.00
C VAL A 114 5.80 5.21 13.92
N GLY A 115 5.12 6.00 13.09
CA GLY A 115 5.37 7.43 12.97
C GLY A 115 6.54 7.83 12.05
N VAL A 116 7.33 6.86 11.58
CA VAL A 116 8.57 7.10 10.83
C VAL A 116 8.43 6.59 9.41
N TRP A 117 8.67 7.50 8.47
CA TRP A 117 8.47 7.32 7.05
C TRP A 117 9.76 7.60 6.30
N GLN A 118 10.12 6.73 5.38
CA GLN A 118 11.33 6.87 4.58
C GLN A 118 10.97 6.89 3.10
N TYR A 119 11.64 7.77 2.37
CA TYR A 119 11.52 7.85 0.93
C TYR A 119 12.33 6.74 0.27
N MET A 120 11.65 5.87 -0.48
CA MET A 120 12.26 4.68 -1.07
C MET A 120 12.65 4.85 -2.54
N GLY A 121 12.15 5.88 -3.23
CA GLY A 121 12.37 6.12 -4.67
C GLY A 121 11.08 6.27 -5.48
N GLN A 122 11.24 6.27 -6.80
CA GLN A 122 10.19 6.22 -7.82
C GLN A 122 9.96 4.77 -8.25
N TYR A 123 8.74 4.27 -8.13
CA TYR A 123 8.41 2.87 -8.40
C TYR A 123 7.40 2.71 -9.52
N GLN A 124 7.69 1.80 -10.42
CA GLN A 124 6.70 1.20 -11.30
C GLN A 124 6.06 0.00 -10.58
N LEU A 125 4.73 -0.07 -10.59
CA LEU A 125 3.98 -1.20 -10.06
C LEU A 125 3.58 -2.11 -11.22
N ILE A 126 4.23 -3.26 -11.31
CA ILE A 126 4.08 -4.24 -12.38
C ILE A 126 3.12 -5.33 -11.88
N PRO A 127 1.97 -5.56 -12.55
CA PRO A 127 1.01 -6.58 -12.14
C PRO A 127 1.65 -7.96 -12.05
N THR A 128 1.26 -8.71 -11.02
CA THR A 128 1.56 -10.14 -10.90
C THR A 128 0.30 -10.88 -10.48
N THR A 129 0.32 -12.21 -10.55
CA THR A 129 -0.78 -13.06 -10.05
C THR A 129 -1.18 -12.67 -8.64
N SER A 130 -2.48 -12.65 -8.36
CA SER A 130 -3.01 -12.41 -7.02
C SER A 130 -2.43 -13.38 -5.99
N LEU A 131 -2.44 -12.99 -4.72
CA LEU A 131 -1.94 -13.81 -3.63
C LEU A 131 -2.77 -15.09 -3.52
N ALA A 132 -2.13 -16.25 -3.71
CA ALA A 132 -2.78 -17.54 -3.62
C ALA A 132 -3.18 -17.84 -2.16
N ARG A 133 -4.13 -18.77 -1.99
CA ARG A 133 -4.62 -19.18 -0.66
C ARG A 133 -3.48 -19.62 0.28
N ASP A 134 -2.53 -20.39 -0.23
CA ASP A 134 -1.48 -20.96 0.61
C ASP A 134 -0.42 -19.89 0.95
N GLU A 135 -0.07 -19.00 -0.01
CA GLU A 135 0.75 -17.81 0.25
C GLU A 135 0.09 -16.85 1.25
N TRP A 136 -1.25 -16.71 1.20
CA TRP A 136 -2.01 -15.95 2.19
C TRP A 136 -1.87 -16.56 3.59
N LYS A 137 -1.98 -17.88 3.72
CA LYS A 137 -1.84 -18.56 5.02
C LYS A 137 -0.44 -18.43 5.61
N GLU A 138 0.58 -18.30 4.76
CA GLU A 138 1.96 -18.04 5.14
C GLU A 138 2.19 -16.61 5.65
N GLN A 139 1.30 -15.67 5.35
CA GLN A 139 1.40 -14.30 5.85
C GLN A 139 1.31 -14.22 7.38
N ASP A 140 2.07 -13.27 7.94
CA ASP A 140 2.04 -12.96 9.36
C ASP A 140 0.61 -12.69 9.86
N VAL A 141 0.31 -13.15 11.08
CA VAL A 141 -1.01 -13.01 11.70
C VAL A 141 -1.47 -11.56 11.78
N ILE A 142 -0.54 -10.61 11.95
CA ILE A 142 -0.81 -9.17 11.98
C ILE A 142 -1.29 -8.70 10.61
N VAL A 143 -0.64 -9.14 9.53
CA VAL A 143 -1.03 -8.80 8.15
C VAL A 143 -2.44 -9.30 7.86
N ARG A 144 -2.69 -10.59 8.15
CA ARG A 144 -4.00 -11.21 7.90
C ARG A 144 -5.12 -10.53 8.69
N ARG A 145 -4.91 -10.29 9.98
CA ARG A 145 -5.87 -9.57 10.85
C ARG A 145 -6.09 -8.14 10.38
N THR A 146 -5.03 -7.44 9.94
CA THR A 146 -5.12 -6.06 9.46
C THR A 146 -5.99 -5.99 8.21
N TRP A 147 -5.75 -6.85 7.21
CA TRP A 147 -6.58 -6.89 6.00
C TRP A 147 -8.05 -7.20 6.31
N ALA A 148 -8.32 -8.27 7.06
CA ALA A 148 -9.68 -8.66 7.40
C ALA A 148 -10.45 -7.55 8.15
N ARG A 149 -9.81 -6.94 9.16
CA ARG A 149 -10.39 -5.81 9.92
C ARG A 149 -10.64 -4.60 9.02
N LYS A 150 -9.72 -4.29 8.12
CA LYS A 150 -9.81 -3.05 7.33
C LYS A 150 -10.76 -3.18 6.16
N ILE A 151 -10.86 -4.36 5.56
CA ILE A 151 -11.94 -4.71 4.65
C ILE A 151 -13.29 -4.62 5.38
N PHE A 152 -13.37 -4.97 6.67
CA PHE A 152 -14.60 -4.79 7.44
C PHE A 152 -14.93 -3.30 7.68
N ASP A 153 -13.97 -2.51 8.15
CA ASP A 153 -14.20 -1.14 8.64
C ASP A 153 -14.28 -0.06 7.53
N LYS A 154 -13.65 -0.28 6.37
CA LYS A 154 -13.40 0.80 5.41
C LYS A 154 -14.35 0.78 4.22
N GLY A 155 -14.69 1.96 3.71
CA GLY A 155 -15.56 2.12 2.54
C GLY A 155 -15.06 1.37 1.32
N TRP A 156 -13.74 1.40 1.04
CA TRP A 156 -13.13 0.64 -0.05
C TRP A 156 -13.25 -0.89 0.10
N GLY A 157 -13.52 -1.39 1.31
CA GLY A 157 -13.78 -2.82 1.54
C GLY A 157 -15.20 -3.25 1.16
N ARG A 158 -16.10 -2.31 0.83
CA ARG A 158 -17.52 -2.59 0.54
C ARG A 158 -17.73 -3.62 -0.58
N PRO A 159 -17.00 -3.58 -1.72
CA PRO A 159 -17.11 -4.62 -2.76
C PRO A 159 -16.79 -6.03 -2.24
N SER A 160 -15.78 -6.16 -1.39
CA SER A 160 -15.41 -7.44 -0.78
C SER A 160 -16.49 -7.93 0.18
N ARG A 161 -17.03 -7.03 1.02
CA ARG A 161 -18.11 -7.38 1.95
C ARG A 161 -19.37 -7.81 1.20
N ALA A 162 -19.75 -7.10 0.14
CA ALA A 162 -20.89 -7.45 -0.70
C ALA A 162 -20.74 -8.88 -1.27
N SER A 163 -19.59 -9.18 -1.89
CA SER A 163 -19.32 -10.51 -2.44
C SER A 163 -19.43 -11.62 -1.38
N ILE A 164 -18.79 -11.43 -0.21
CA ILE A 164 -18.81 -12.44 0.86
C ILE A 164 -20.23 -12.65 1.39
N THR A 165 -20.99 -11.57 1.59
CA THR A 165 -22.39 -11.65 2.03
C THR A 165 -23.26 -12.36 1.00
N LEU A 166 -23.12 -12.01 -0.28
CA LEU A 166 -23.88 -12.66 -1.36
C LEU A 166 -23.54 -14.14 -1.47
N ARG A 167 -22.24 -14.51 -1.45
CA ARG A 167 -21.80 -15.91 -1.46
C ARG A 167 -22.41 -16.71 -0.32
N LYS A 168 -22.44 -16.13 0.89
CA LYS A 168 -23.04 -16.76 2.08
C LYS A 168 -24.56 -16.97 1.92
N ARG A 169 -25.26 -16.04 1.26
CA ARG A 169 -26.72 -16.12 1.02
C ARG A 169 -27.10 -17.05 -0.13
N LEU A 170 -26.32 -17.03 -1.20
CA LEU A 170 -26.60 -17.77 -2.44
C LEU A 170 -26.05 -19.20 -2.43
N GLY A 171 -25.04 -19.49 -1.59
CA GLY A 171 -24.35 -20.78 -1.59
C GLY A 171 -23.48 -21.03 -2.83
N ARG A 172 -23.25 -19.99 -3.65
CA ARG A 172 -22.42 -20.00 -4.87
C ARG A 172 -21.75 -18.64 -5.06
N GLU A 173 -20.84 -18.55 -6.02
CA GLU A 173 -20.27 -17.27 -6.43
C GLU A 173 -21.36 -16.33 -6.98
N PRO A 174 -21.42 -15.06 -6.54
CA PRO A 174 -22.34 -14.09 -7.13
C PRO A 174 -21.96 -13.78 -8.58
N THR A 175 -22.96 -13.53 -9.42
CA THR A 175 -22.73 -13.02 -10.77
C THR A 175 -22.28 -11.55 -10.70
N TYR A 176 -21.73 -11.05 -11.82
CA TYR A 176 -21.40 -9.63 -11.93
C TYR A 176 -22.63 -8.74 -11.71
N GLU A 177 -23.78 -9.12 -12.26
CA GLU A 177 -25.03 -8.37 -12.13
C GLU A 177 -25.51 -8.32 -10.67
N GLU A 178 -25.56 -9.46 -9.98
CA GLU A 178 -25.92 -9.54 -8.54
C GLU A 178 -25.00 -8.68 -7.67
N GLN A 179 -23.71 -8.66 -8.00
CA GLN A 179 -22.73 -7.82 -7.34
C GLN A 179 -23.00 -6.32 -7.57
N GLN A 180 -23.27 -5.91 -8.81
CA GLN A 180 -23.56 -4.50 -9.13
C GLN A 180 -24.87 -4.04 -8.50
N GLU A 181 -25.92 -4.87 -8.54
CA GLU A 181 -27.20 -4.57 -7.88
C GLU A 181 -27.03 -4.38 -6.38
N ALA A 182 -26.27 -5.26 -5.72
CA ALA A 182 -25.97 -5.12 -4.29
C ALA A 182 -25.20 -3.81 -4.01
N LEU A 183 -24.24 -3.45 -4.87
CA LEU A 183 -23.43 -2.24 -4.73
C LEU A 183 -24.18 -0.94 -5.08
N ALA A 184 -25.25 -1.01 -5.86
CA ALA A 184 -26.11 0.12 -6.18
C ALA A 184 -26.97 0.60 -4.98
N THR A 185 -27.13 -0.24 -3.95
CA THR A 185 -27.83 0.15 -2.70
C THR A 185 -26.94 0.98 -1.77
N ASP A 186 -27.48 1.53 -0.68
CA ASP A 186 -26.68 2.14 0.41
C ASP A 186 -26.16 1.13 1.45
N ASN A 187 -26.39 -0.17 1.24
CA ASN A 187 -26.01 -1.19 2.20
C ASN A 187 -24.48 -1.29 2.35
N THR A 188 -24.01 -1.24 3.60
CA THR A 188 -22.59 -1.38 3.95
C THR A 188 -22.15 -2.83 4.14
N PHE A 189 -23.12 -3.75 4.30
CA PHE A 189 -22.98 -5.19 4.59
C PHE A 189 -22.33 -5.53 5.94
N GLN A 190 -22.07 -4.54 6.80
CA GLN A 190 -21.38 -4.76 8.07
C GLN A 190 -22.23 -5.50 9.12
N SER A 191 -23.56 -5.49 8.98
CA SER A 191 -24.47 -6.23 9.85
C SER A 191 -24.60 -7.72 9.47
N ASP A 192 -24.19 -8.10 8.26
CA ASP A 192 -24.40 -9.45 7.72
C ASP A 192 -23.20 -10.39 7.94
N ILE A 193 -22.02 -9.79 8.16
CA ILE A 193 -20.75 -10.50 8.26
C ILE A 193 -19.86 -9.85 9.34
N THR A 194 -18.81 -10.56 9.71
CA THR A 194 -17.78 -10.11 10.65
C THR A 194 -16.41 -10.05 9.99
N ALA A 195 -15.43 -9.46 10.68
CA ALA A 195 -14.03 -9.57 10.26
C ALA A 195 -13.53 -11.03 10.23
N ALA A 196 -14.12 -11.94 11.03
CA ALA A 196 -13.77 -13.35 11.01
C ALA A 196 -14.33 -14.06 9.78
N ASP A 197 -15.53 -13.71 9.32
CA ASP A 197 -16.08 -14.21 8.04
C ASP A 197 -15.17 -13.80 6.88
N ILE A 198 -14.67 -12.56 6.88
CA ILE A 198 -13.72 -12.06 5.87
C ILE A 198 -12.42 -12.86 5.92
N ALA A 199 -11.79 -13.02 7.09
CA ALA A 199 -10.56 -13.81 7.22
C ALA A 199 -10.76 -15.24 6.70
N SER A 200 -11.90 -15.86 7.04
CA SER A 200 -12.22 -17.22 6.62
C SER A 200 -12.41 -17.32 5.09
N ALA A 201 -12.95 -16.28 4.43
CA ALA A 201 -13.06 -16.25 2.97
C ALA A 201 -11.69 -16.29 2.29
N PHE A 202 -10.69 -15.55 2.80
CA PHE A 202 -9.31 -15.64 2.32
C PHE A 202 -8.68 -17.02 2.62
N ASP A 203 -8.91 -17.57 3.83
CA ASP A 203 -8.37 -18.89 4.21
C ASP A 203 -8.93 -20.04 3.35
N ARG A 204 -10.15 -19.88 2.82
CA ARG A 204 -10.77 -20.81 1.86
C ARG A 204 -10.36 -20.56 0.41
N GLY A 205 -9.73 -19.42 0.11
CA GLY A 205 -9.37 -19.00 -1.25
C GLY A 205 -10.54 -18.45 -2.06
N GLU A 206 -11.66 -18.11 -1.40
CA GLU A 206 -12.82 -17.43 -2.02
C GLU A 206 -12.55 -15.94 -2.24
N HIS A 207 -11.49 -15.43 -1.63
CA HIS A 207 -11.03 -14.06 -1.82
C HIS A 207 -9.50 -14.03 -1.84
N ALA A 208 -8.94 -13.08 -2.57
CA ALA A 208 -7.50 -12.91 -2.76
C ALA A 208 -7.13 -11.43 -2.82
N LEU A 209 -5.85 -11.13 -2.54
CA LEU A 209 -5.31 -9.78 -2.73
C LEU A 209 -4.71 -9.68 -4.13
N SER A 210 -5.05 -8.60 -4.85
CA SER A 210 -4.31 -8.20 -6.05
C SER A 210 -2.88 -7.84 -5.65
N MET A 211 -1.91 -8.17 -6.50
CA MET A 211 -0.49 -8.03 -6.20
C MET A 211 0.26 -7.32 -7.33
N TRP A 212 1.22 -6.49 -6.96
CA TRP A 212 2.16 -5.84 -7.88
C TRP A 212 3.59 -6.02 -7.38
N CYS A 213 4.50 -6.30 -8.31
CA CYS A 213 5.93 -6.15 -8.12
C CYS A 213 6.31 -4.68 -8.24
N MET A 214 7.04 -4.17 -7.26
CA MET A 214 7.49 -2.79 -7.20
C MET A 214 8.94 -2.73 -7.67
N LYS A 215 9.18 -2.19 -8.87
CA LYS A 215 10.54 -1.94 -9.38
C LYS A 215 10.88 -0.46 -9.19
N CYS A 216 11.99 -0.18 -8.50
CA CYS A 216 12.51 1.18 -8.43
C CYS A 216 13.12 1.55 -9.80
N VAL A 217 12.61 2.62 -10.40
CA VAL A 217 12.99 3.10 -11.73
C VAL A 217 13.62 4.50 -11.69
N GLY A 218 13.68 5.12 -10.51
CA GLY A 218 14.23 6.44 -10.32
C GLY A 218 14.45 6.76 -8.85
N TYR A 219 15.32 7.73 -8.59
CA TYR A 219 15.45 8.34 -7.27
C TYR A 219 15.69 9.84 -7.39
N ASP A 220 14.68 10.62 -7.02
CA ASP A 220 14.75 12.08 -6.96
C ASP A 220 15.60 12.55 -5.76
N ALA A 221 16.88 12.78 -6.03
CA ALA A 221 17.87 13.21 -5.04
C ALA A 221 17.60 14.63 -4.52
N GLU A 222 17.11 15.53 -5.38
CA GLU A 222 16.79 16.90 -4.99
C GLU A 222 15.61 16.94 -4.03
N PHE A 223 14.57 16.13 -4.28
CA PHE A 223 13.46 15.95 -3.35
C PHE A 223 13.93 15.47 -1.98
N GLN A 224 14.81 14.46 -1.93
CA GLN A 224 15.33 13.96 -0.64
C GLN A 224 16.14 15.03 0.09
N ARG A 225 17.06 15.72 -0.60
CA ARG A 225 17.83 16.83 -0.01
C ARG A 225 16.92 17.95 0.49
N PHE A 226 15.88 18.29 -0.25
CA PHE A 226 14.88 19.28 0.14
C PHE A 226 14.14 18.88 1.42
N LEU A 227 13.69 17.62 1.53
CA LEU A 227 13.02 17.13 2.74
C LEU A 227 13.95 17.19 3.96
N VAL A 228 15.21 16.76 3.81
CA VAL A 228 16.21 16.81 4.88
C VAL A 228 16.42 18.26 5.34
N ALA A 229 16.72 19.18 4.43
CA ALA A 229 16.92 20.58 4.75
C ALA A 229 15.71 21.20 5.49
N ARG A 230 14.48 20.90 5.04
CA ARG A 230 13.26 21.41 5.67
C ARG A 230 12.97 20.78 7.03
N SER A 231 13.28 19.50 7.21
CA SER A 231 13.08 18.82 8.50
C SER A 231 13.99 19.39 9.58
N ALA A 232 15.25 19.73 9.25
CA ALA A 232 16.18 20.36 10.18
C ALA A 232 15.66 21.73 10.66
N THR A 233 15.13 22.55 9.75
CA THR A 233 14.52 23.85 10.11
C THR A 233 13.25 23.69 10.96
N ALA A 234 12.42 22.69 10.67
CA ALA A 234 11.18 22.44 11.41
C ALA A 234 11.46 22.01 12.87
N THR A 235 12.49 21.20 13.09
CA THR A 235 12.94 20.82 14.44
C THR A 235 13.39 22.04 15.25
N ILE A 236 14.16 22.96 14.63
CA ILE A 236 14.62 24.19 15.28
C ILE A 236 13.45 25.13 15.61
N ALA A 237 12.46 25.24 14.73
CA ALA A 237 11.29 26.10 14.94
C ALA A 237 10.38 25.60 16.09
N ASN A 238 10.23 24.28 16.27
CA ASN A 238 9.46 23.73 17.38
C ASN A 238 10.20 23.88 18.72
N ALA A 239 11.53 23.68 18.76
CA ALA A 239 12.33 23.89 19.96
C ALA A 239 12.28 25.35 20.48
N ARG A 240 12.03 26.33 19.61
CA ARG A 240 11.85 27.74 19.97
C ARG A 240 10.44 28.12 20.42
N ARG A 241 9.45 27.25 20.22
CA ARG A 241 8.07 27.46 20.69
C ARG A 241 7.82 26.88 22.09
N ASP A 242 8.71 25.98 22.52
CA ASP A 242 8.67 25.31 23.82
C ASP A 242 9.59 25.99 24.87
N LEU A 243 10.12 27.18 24.56
CA LEU A 243 10.88 28.09 25.44
C LEU A 243 10.08 29.38 25.63
#